data_AF-X1VW09-F1
#
_entry.id   AF-X1VW09-F1
#
_cell.length_a   1.000
_cell.length_b   1.000
_cell.length_c   1.000
_cell.angle_alpha   90.00
_cell.angle_beta   90.00
_cell.angle_gamma   90.00
#
_symmetry.space_group_name_H-M   'P 1'
#
loop_
_entity.id
_entity.type
_entity.pdbx_description
1 polymer ?
#
loop_
_entity_poly.entity_id
_entity_poly.type
_entity_poly.pdbx_seq_one_letter_code
_entity_poly.pdbx_strand_id
1 'polypeptide(L)'
;MIESGADGTSPGAKAAQQLLARESDIHHASRSLKAMAHPLRLKILCILGGLPEASVQDLVEMVGTSQSNISQHLSILRDKEILGSRKD
;
A
#
# COMPACT_ATOMS: atom_id res chain seq x y z
N MET A 1 -41.91 -26.65 17.45
CA MET A 1 -40.60 -27.17 17.03
C MET A 1 -40.24 -26.40 15.77
N ILE A 2 -39.61 -25.22 15.90
CA ILE A 2 -38.15 -25.03 16.05
C ILE A 2 -37.42 -25.81 14.95
N GLU A 3 -36.99 -25.10 13.90
CA GLU A 3 -35.57 -25.01 13.55
C GLU A 3 -35.27 -23.59 13.03
N SER A 4 -34.62 -22.83 13.91
CA SER A 4 -33.84 -21.64 13.57
C SER A 4 -32.64 -22.05 12.71
N GLY A 5 -32.37 -21.28 11.66
CA GLY A 5 -31.16 -21.41 10.85
C GLY A 5 -30.84 -20.12 10.13
N ALA A 6 -30.86 -18.98 10.83
CA ALA A 6 -30.22 -17.77 10.33
C ALA A 6 -28.70 -18.05 10.25
N ASP A 7 -28.16 -18.18 9.04
CA ASP A 7 -26.71 -18.03 8.78
C ASP A 7 -26.34 -16.58 9.12
N GLY A 8 -26.17 -16.33 10.42
CA GLY A 8 -25.85 -15.05 11.04
C GLY A 8 -24.41 -14.61 10.83
N THR A 9 -23.81 -14.99 9.70
CA THR A 9 -22.49 -14.52 9.35
C THR A 9 -22.61 -13.11 8.76
N SER A 10 -22.35 -12.10 9.60
CA SER A 10 -22.28 -10.68 9.22
C SER A 10 -21.49 -10.51 7.90
N PRO A 11 -21.97 -9.67 6.95
CA PRO A 11 -21.25 -9.41 5.70
C PRO A 11 -19.78 -9.01 5.90
N GLY A 12 -19.48 -8.33 7.02
CA GLY A 12 -18.12 -7.95 7.38
C GLY A 12 -17.22 -9.14 7.76
N ALA A 13 -17.78 -10.21 8.34
CA ALA A 13 -17.03 -11.42 8.69
C ALA A 13 -16.68 -12.25 7.45
N LYS A 14 -17.59 -12.35 6.47
CA LYS A 14 -17.33 -12.99 5.16
C LYS A 14 -16.29 -12.22 4.36
N ALA A 15 -16.33 -10.89 4.35
CA ALA A 15 -15.35 -10.05 3.66
C ALA A 15 -13.94 -10.17 4.28
N ALA A 16 -13.83 -10.17 5.61
CA ALA A 16 -12.57 -10.37 6.31
C ALA A 16 -12.00 -11.79 6.10
N GLN A 17 -12.84 -12.82 6.11
CA GLN A 17 -12.44 -14.20 5.79
C GLN A 17 -11.96 -14.33 4.34
N GLN A 18 -12.59 -13.64 3.39
CA GLN A 18 -12.19 -13.64 1.98
C GLN A 18 -10.89 -12.86 1.73
N LEU A 19 -10.64 -11.76 2.46
CA LEU A 19 -9.40 -10.97 2.36
C LEU A 19 -8.16 -11.70 2.91
N LEU A 20 -8.37 -12.64 3.84
CA LEU A 20 -7.33 -13.44 4.51
C LEU A 20 -7.25 -14.89 3.98
N ALA A 21 -7.97 -15.21 2.91
CA ALA A 21 -8.28 -16.59 2.53
C ALA A 21 -7.12 -17.41 1.93
N ARG A 22 -5.98 -16.79 1.56
CA ARG A 22 -4.85 -17.50 0.93
C ARG A 22 -3.52 -17.07 1.54
N GLU A 23 -2.67 -18.05 1.86
CA GLU A 23 -1.31 -17.84 2.37
C GLU A 23 -0.47 -16.96 1.41
N SER A 24 -0.70 -17.06 0.10
CA SER A 24 -0.10 -16.19 -0.92
C SER A 24 -0.40 -14.71 -0.70
N ASP A 25 -1.62 -14.39 -0.29
CA ASP A 25 -2.10 -13.02 -0.12
C ASP A 25 -1.48 -12.41 1.14
N ILE A 26 -1.37 -13.21 2.21
CA ILE A 26 -0.65 -12.84 3.44
C ILE A 26 0.82 -12.56 3.15
N HIS A 27 1.48 -13.42 2.38
CA HIS A 27 2.88 -13.21 1.99
C HIS A 27 3.06 -11.99 1.09
N HIS A 28 2.14 -11.75 0.16
CA HIS A 28 2.16 -10.55 -0.67
C HIS A 28 2.02 -9.30 0.19
N ALA A 29 1.00 -9.24 1.05
CA ALA A 29 0.78 -8.12 1.97
C ALA A 29 1.99 -7.87 2.88
N SER A 30 2.57 -8.94 3.46
CA SER A 30 3.77 -8.84 4.30
C SER A 30 4.96 -8.24 3.55
N ARG A 31 5.21 -8.65 2.30
CA ARG A 31 6.27 -8.07 1.47
C ARG A 31 6.03 -6.60 1.16
N SER A 32 4.79 -6.23 0.85
CA SER A 32 4.41 -4.83 0.58
C SER A 32 4.59 -3.97 1.84
N LEU A 33 4.13 -4.44 3.00
CA LEU A 33 4.31 -3.76 4.28
C LEU A 33 5.81 -3.57 4.62
N LYS A 34 6.64 -4.60 4.42
CA LYS A 34 8.09 -4.50 4.59
C LYS A 34 8.73 -3.46 3.67
N ALA A 35 8.22 -3.35 2.44
CA ALA A 35 8.66 -2.34 1.48
C ALA A 35 8.13 -0.94 1.79
N MET A 36 7.05 -0.79 2.56
CA MET A 36 6.54 0.51 3.00
C MET A 36 7.22 0.99 4.29
N ALA A 37 7.62 0.09 5.19
CA ALA A 37 8.09 0.37 6.55
C ALA A 37 9.50 1.03 6.62
N HIS A 38 9.66 2.19 5.99
CA HIS A 38 10.79 3.10 6.17
C HIS A 38 10.23 4.52 6.31
N PRO A 39 10.76 5.36 7.22
CA PRO A 39 10.20 6.70 7.46
C PRO A 39 10.03 7.55 6.19
N LEU A 40 11.03 7.53 5.30
CA LEU A 40 10.96 8.29 4.05
C LEU A 40 9.89 7.76 3.09
N ARG A 41 9.73 6.44 3.00
CA ARG A 41 8.73 5.81 2.10
C ARG A 41 7.32 6.09 2.61
N LEU A 42 7.12 6.04 3.92
CA LEU A 42 5.85 6.45 4.53
C LEU A 42 5.56 7.93 4.28
N LYS A 43 6.55 8.82 4.42
CA LYS A 43 6.38 10.26 4.11
C LYS A 43 5.98 10.47 2.65
N ILE A 44 6.63 9.79 1.70
CA ILE A 44 6.28 9.82 0.27
C ILE A 44 4.83 9.34 0.06
N LEU A 45 4.44 8.21 0.65
CA LEU A 45 3.09 7.64 0.52
C LEU A 45 2.03 8.56 1.12
N CYS A 46 2.31 9.22 2.25
CA CYS A 46 1.39 10.20 2.84
C CYS A 46 1.19 11.42 1.93
N ILE A 47 2.24 11.90 1.28
CA ILE A 47 2.16 13.01 0.32
C ILE A 47 1.31 12.60 -0.89
N LEU A 48 1.65 11.45 -1.49
CA LEU A 48 0.94 10.93 -2.67
C LEU A 48 -0.50 10.51 -2.36
N GLY A 49 -0.82 10.12 -1.12
CA GLY A 49 -2.19 9.82 -0.71
C GLY A 49 -3.14 11.02 -0.75
N GLY A 50 -2.61 12.25 -0.77
CA GLY A 50 -3.38 13.49 -0.87
C GLY A 50 -3.42 14.11 -2.26
N LEU A 51 -2.69 13.55 -3.23
CA LEU A 51 -2.51 14.12 -4.58
C LEU A 51 -2.74 13.04 -5.64
N PRO A 52 -3.26 13.38 -6.83
CA PRO A 52 -3.36 12.40 -7.92
C PRO A 52 -1.98 11.92 -8.39
N GLU A 53 -0.98 12.81 -8.37
CA GLU A 53 0.39 12.57 -8.83
C GLU A 53 1.34 13.65 -8.27
N ALA A 54 2.64 13.37 -8.30
CA ALA A 54 3.69 14.34 -8.00
C ALA A 54 4.94 14.02 -8.82
N SER A 55 5.68 15.05 -9.24
CA SER A 55 6.97 14.84 -9.88
C SER A 55 8.04 14.44 -8.86
N VAL A 56 9.15 13.88 -9.35
CA VAL A 56 10.31 13.57 -8.49
C VAL A 56 10.86 14.85 -7.84
N GLN A 57 10.80 15.98 -8.55
CA GLN A 57 11.27 17.27 -8.07
C GLN A 57 10.38 17.79 -6.92
N ASP A 58 9.06 17.72 -7.07
CA ASP A 58 8.13 18.13 -6.00
C ASP A 58 8.34 17.29 -4.74
N LEU A 59 8.58 15.98 -4.90
CA LEU A 59 8.86 15.08 -3.78
C LEU A 59 10.19 15.42 -3.09
N VAL A 60 11.22 15.78 -3.85
CA VAL A 60 12.50 16.26 -3.29
C VAL A 60 12.28 17.48 -2.39
N GLU A 61 11.49 18.44 -2.87
CA GLU A 61 11.19 19.68 -2.15
C GLU A 61 10.33 19.45 -0.90
N MET A 62 9.26 18.68 -1.01
CA MET A 62 8.35 18.38 0.12
C MET A 62 9.00 17.48 1.18
N VAL A 63 9.82 16.53 0.76
CA VAL A 63 10.45 15.57 1.68
C VAL A 63 11.69 16.18 2.33
N GLY A 64 12.45 17.00 1.60
CA GLY A 64 13.65 17.68 2.08
C GLY A 64 14.90 16.79 2.04
N THR A 65 15.14 16.07 0.95
CA THR A 65 16.33 15.22 0.78
C THR A 65 16.81 15.20 -0.67
N SER A 66 17.89 14.48 -0.99
CA SER A 66 18.44 14.47 -2.35
C SER A 66 17.55 13.72 -3.35
N GLN A 67 17.65 14.13 -4.62
CA GLN A 67 16.98 13.45 -5.73
C GLN A 67 17.43 11.98 -5.88
N SER A 68 18.70 11.66 -5.62
CA SER A 68 19.20 10.28 -5.63
C SER A 68 18.54 9.42 -4.55
N ASN A 69 18.38 9.95 -3.33
CA ASN A 69 17.74 9.27 -2.22
C ASN A 69 16.24 9.03 -2.52
N ILE A 70 15.54 10.07 -3.00
CA ILE A 70 14.14 9.94 -3.46
C ILE A 70 14.02 8.89 -4.55
N SER A 71 14.85 8.97 -5.59
CA SER A 71 14.80 8.04 -6.73
C SER A 71 15.02 6.59 -6.31
N GLN A 72 15.94 6.35 -5.36
CA GLN A 72 16.17 5.02 -4.81
C GLN A 72 14.92 4.49 -4.10
N HIS A 73 14.30 5.29 -3.24
CA HIS A 73 13.09 4.90 -2.52
C HIS A 73 11.89 4.68 -3.45
N LEU A 74 11.72 5.54 -4.47
CA LEU A 74 10.67 5.39 -5.48
C LEU A 74 10.86 4.11 -6.29
N SER A 75 12.08 3.76 -6.68
CA SER A 75 12.36 2.49 -7.37
C SER A 75 11.97 1.29 -6.50
N ILE A 76 12.33 1.28 -5.22
CA ILE A 76 11.94 0.19 -4.31
C ILE A 76 10.42 0.04 -4.20
N LEU A 77 9.69 1.16 -4.12
CA LEU A 77 8.22 1.12 -4.04
C LEU A 77 7.58 0.66 -5.36
N ARG A 78 8.12 1.07 -6.51
CA ARG A 78 7.65 0.62 -7.83
C ARG A 78 7.96 -0.86 -8.10
N ASP A 79 9.14 -1.33 -7.74
CA ASP A 79 9.55 -2.75 -7.85
C ASP A 79 8.68 -3.69 -7.00
N LYS A 80 7.92 -3.12 -6.06
CA LYS A 80 6.95 -3.82 -5.21
C LYS A 80 5.52 -3.51 -5.58
N GLU A 81 5.31 -2.85 -6.72
CA GLU A 81 4.00 -2.50 -7.28
C GLU A 81 3.15 -1.64 -6.33
N ILE A 82 3.79 -0.94 -5.39
CA ILE A 82 3.12 -0.04 -4.44
C ILE A 82 2.80 1.31 -5.12
N LEU A 83 3.67 1.74 -6.04
CA LEU A 83 3.50 2.98 -6.79
C LEU A 83 3.45 2.69 -8.28
N GLY A 84 2.54 3.37 -8.97
CA GLY A 84 2.63 3.57 -10.41
C GLY A 84 3.62 4.69 -10.76
N SER A 85 4.06 4.73 -12.01
CA SER A 85 4.78 5.87 -12.57
C SER A 85 4.54 5.95 -14.07
N ARG A 86 4.48 7.17 -14.62
CA ARG A 86 4.55 7.41 -16.06
C ARG A 86 5.75 8.30 -16.38
N LYS A 87 6.23 8.22 -17.62
CA LYS A 87 7.23 9.15 -18.15
C LYS A 87 6.51 10.05 -19.15
N ASP A 88 6.38 11.31 -18.76
CA ASP A 88 6.06 12.42 -19.65
C ASP A 88 7.35 13.23 -19.90
#